data_AF-A0A0F4G983-F1
#
_entry.id   AF-A0A0F4G983-F1
#
_cell.length_a   1.000
_cell.length_b   1.000
_cell.length_c   1.000
_cell.angle_alpha   90.00
_cell.angle_beta   90.00
_cell.angle_gamma   90.00
#
_symmetry.space_group_name_H-M   'P 1'
#
loop_
_entity.id
_entity.type
_entity.pdbx_description
1 polymer ?
#
loop_
_entity_poly.entity_id
_entity_poly.type
_entity_poly.pdbx_seq_one_letter_code
_entity_poly.pdbx_strand_id
1 'polypeptide(L)'
;MSRSEINVIAVMRPKKGNTQKVVDLLKEAAAHVEKDEKDTTRYEIYSSLRTAKDGTDQIFMVERYKNKQALKEHGESAAFKRFQKDVADQELMLGPPTIHPVMPSPSERRIGVKRSLQKVHDSTRRFPDENTVKMAPVPLTIIKGAGQQHIPIPDGESAIVADFHSIQTQTQEGVGPTYLTSGFYRIQPGPTRNIPTYTYEETKYVLNGQIDVLDEATGVTHHLVAGDWAFFPVGSKAQFSSKSGGTAFFAVTRPVINTHPGLVGRAEKVPGTQSRL
;
A
#
# COMPACT_ATOMS: atom_id res chain seq x y z
N MET A 1 -13.45 -5.39 41.51
CA MET A 1 -14.53 -4.56 40.92
C MET A 1 -14.17 -4.32 39.45
N SER A 2 -14.97 -4.83 38.51
CA SER A 2 -14.64 -4.81 37.08
C SER A 2 -14.60 -3.38 36.52
N ARG A 3 -13.41 -2.91 36.11
CA ARG A 3 -13.25 -1.70 35.29
C ARG A 3 -13.78 -2.00 33.89
N SER A 4 -15.06 -1.71 33.64
CA SER A 4 -15.61 -1.80 32.28
C SER A 4 -15.16 -0.58 31.49
N GLU A 5 -14.03 -0.72 30.80
CA GLU A 5 -13.63 0.16 29.72
C GLU A 5 -14.79 0.36 28.74
N ILE A 6 -14.91 1.57 28.18
CA ILE A 6 -15.96 1.91 27.21
C ILE A 6 -15.28 2.26 25.90
N ASN A 7 -15.67 1.57 24.83
CA ASN A 7 -15.27 1.90 23.48
C ASN A 7 -16.48 2.47 22.74
N VAL A 8 -16.28 3.57 22.01
CA VAL A 8 -17.32 4.26 21.27
C VAL A 8 -16.84 4.50 19.85
N ILE A 9 -17.72 4.25 18.89
CA ILE A 9 -17.60 4.79 17.53
C ILE A 9 -18.69 5.82 17.33
N ALA A 10 -18.31 7.09 17.18
CA ALA A 10 -19.25 8.15 16.81
C ALA A 10 -19.20 8.38 15.30
N VAL A 11 -20.35 8.28 14.64
CA VAL A 11 -20.49 8.50 13.20
C VAL A 11 -21.16 9.83 12.98
N MET A 12 -20.45 10.72 12.31
CA MET A 12 -20.84 12.08 12.01
C MET A 12 -21.10 12.20 10.50
N ARG A 13 -22.24 12.83 10.13
CA ARG A 13 -22.63 13.10 8.74
C ARG A 13 -22.69 14.61 8.48
N PRO A 14 -21.58 15.25 8.08
CA PRO A 14 -21.59 16.65 7.65
C PRO A 14 -22.50 16.87 6.44
N LYS A 15 -23.08 18.07 6.33
CA LYS A 15 -23.70 18.53 5.08
C LYS A 15 -22.61 18.60 3.98
N LYS A 16 -23.03 18.46 2.72
CA LYS A 16 -22.15 18.53 1.55
C LYS A 16 -21.25 19.77 1.62
N GLY A 17 -19.93 19.56 1.50
CA GLY A 17 -18.91 20.62 1.54
C GLY A 17 -18.42 21.03 2.93
N ASN A 18 -19.05 20.54 4.02
CA ASN A 18 -18.68 20.93 5.38
C ASN A 18 -17.72 19.96 6.08
N THR A 19 -17.32 18.85 5.43
CA THR A 19 -16.48 17.80 6.03
C THR A 19 -15.21 18.36 6.65
N GLN A 20 -14.44 19.14 5.90
CA GLN A 20 -13.16 19.69 6.37
C GLN A 20 -13.36 20.60 7.59
N LYS A 21 -14.41 21.43 7.55
CA LYS A 21 -14.74 22.36 8.64
C LYS A 21 -15.07 21.63 9.94
N VAL A 22 -15.84 20.54 9.86
CA VAL A 22 -16.14 19.69 11.02
C VAL A 22 -14.88 18.99 11.53
N VAL A 23 -14.01 18.50 10.63
CA VAL A 23 -12.71 17.91 11.01
C VAL A 23 -11.83 18.91 11.75
N ASP A 24 -11.79 20.16 11.33
CA ASP A 24 -10.94 21.17 11.98
C ASP A 24 -11.46 21.54 13.38
N LEU A 25 -12.78 21.67 13.56
CA LEU A 25 -13.38 21.82 14.90
C LEU A 25 -13.11 20.60 15.80
N LEU A 26 -13.11 19.39 15.22
CA LEU A 26 -12.77 18.16 15.96
C LEU A 26 -11.30 18.11 16.38
N LYS A 27 -10.38 18.66 15.58
CA LYS A 27 -8.95 18.75 15.95
C LYS A 27 -8.72 19.66 17.16
N GLU A 28 -9.46 20.76 17.25
CA GLU A 28 -9.41 21.64 18.42
C GLU A 28 -9.89 20.91 19.68
N ALA A 29 -11.00 20.16 19.58
CA ALA A 29 -11.46 19.30 20.67
C ALA A 29 -10.44 18.20 21.01
N ALA A 30 -9.84 17.56 20.02
CA ALA A 30 -8.83 16.52 20.21
C ALA A 30 -7.58 17.04 20.95
N ALA A 31 -7.15 18.28 20.68
CA ALA A 31 -6.02 18.90 21.37
C ALA A 31 -6.30 19.07 22.88
N HIS A 32 -7.54 19.39 23.27
CA HIS A 32 -7.95 19.41 24.67
C HIS A 32 -7.93 18.01 25.28
N VAL A 33 -8.52 17.03 24.61
CA VAL A 33 -8.54 15.63 25.07
C VAL A 33 -7.12 15.12 25.35
N GLU A 34 -6.18 15.36 24.43
CA GLU A 34 -4.79 14.90 24.59
C GLU A 34 -4.09 15.52 25.80
N LYS A 35 -4.37 16.81 26.07
CA LYS A 35 -3.71 17.58 27.11
C LYS A 35 -4.32 17.34 28.49
N ASP A 36 -5.65 17.31 28.57
CA ASP A 36 -6.39 17.49 29.81
C ASP A 36 -7.16 16.22 30.25
N GLU A 37 -7.51 15.31 29.32
CA GLU A 37 -8.31 14.11 29.62
C GLU A 37 -7.48 12.83 29.78
N LYS A 38 -6.85 12.66 30.96
CA LYS A 38 -5.92 11.53 31.23
C LYS A 38 -6.56 10.14 31.17
N ASP A 39 -7.88 10.04 31.34
CA ASP A 39 -8.63 8.78 31.34
C ASP A 39 -9.31 8.48 29.98
N THR A 40 -9.08 9.33 28.96
CA THR A 40 -9.38 9.08 27.55
C THR A 40 -8.15 8.46 26.88
N THR A 41 -8.24 7.16 26.60
CA THR A 41 -7.09 6.32 26.20
C THR A 41 -6.96 6.11 24.70
N ARG A 42 -8.01 6.42 23.93
CA ARG A 42 -8.01 6.47 22.46
C ARG A 42 -8.96 7.58 22.02
N TYR A 43 -8.55 8.38 21.05
CA TYR A 43 -9.35 9.44 20.46
C TYR A 43 -8.84 9.70 19.04
N GLU A 44 -9.42 9.02 18.06
CA GLU A 44 -8.98 9.03 16.67
C GLU A 44 -10.10 9.53 15.77
N ILE A 45 -9.75 10.34 14.77
CA ILE A 45 -10.68 10.93 13.82
C ILE A 45 -10.34 10.39 12.43
N TYR A 46 -11.32 9.80 11.76
CA TYR A 46 -11.24 9.34 10.38
C TYR A 46 -12.30 10.03 9.54
N SER A 47 -12.03 10.22 8.26
CA SER A 47 -13.02 10.65 7.27
C SER A 47 -13.10 9.66 6.12
N SER A 48 -14.19 9.74 5.35
CA SER A 48 -14.41 8.89 4.19
C SER A 48 -13.32 9.10 3.13
N LEU A 49 -12.69 8.02 2.67
CA LEU A 49 -11.70 8.06 1.58
C LEU A 49 -12.34 8.36 0.21
N ARG A 50 -13.64 8.12 0.08
CA ARG A 50 -14.44 8.41 -1.11
C ARG A 50 -15.73 9.08 -0.68
N THR A 51 -16.03 10.20 -1.30
CA THR A 51 -17.32 10.87 -1.15
C THR A 51 -18.44 9.98 -1.66
N ALA A 52 -19.55 9.92 -0.93
CA ALA A 52 -20.72 9.18 -1.36
C ALA A 52 -21.31 9.78 -2.65
N LYS A 53 -22.13 9.00 -3.36
CA LYS A 53 -22.74 9.42 -4.64
C LYS A 53 -23.58 10.70 -4.52
N ASP A 54 -24.10 11.00 -3.33
CA ASP A 54 -24.87 12.21 -3.04
C ASP A 54 -23.98 13.43 -2.69
N GLY A 55 -22.65 13.27 -2.72
CA GLY A 55 -21.70 14.33 -2.41
C GLY A 55 -21.45 14.54 -0.91
N THR A 56 -21.91 13.62 -0.05
CA THR A 56 -21.67 13.67 1.40
C THR A 56 -20.51 12.76 1.81
N ASP A 57 -19.76 13.17 2.84
CA ASP A 57 -18.77 12.32 3.49
C ASP A 57 -19.27 11.92 4.88
N GLN A 58 -18.65 10.90 5.46
CA GLN A 58 -18.80 10.55 6.87
C GLN A 58 -17.48 10.75 7.60
N ILE A 59 -17.59 11.18 8.86
CA ILE A 59 -16.50 11.26 9.82
C ILE A 59 -16.76 10.19 10.88
N PHE A 60 -15.73 9.44 11.26
CA PHE A 60 -15.77 8.43 12.30
C PHE A 60 -14.83 8.84 13.41
N MET A 61 -15.34 8.91 14.63
CA MET A 61 -14.53 9.05 15.82
C MET A 61 -14.43 7.71 16.53
N VAL A 62 -13.21 7.28 16.83
CA VAL A 62 -12.96 6.04 17.58
C VAL A 62 -12.37 6.42 18.93
N GLU A 63 -13.15 6.18 19.97
CA GLU A 63 -12.90 6.70 21.31
C GLU A 63 -12.86 5.55 22.32
N ARG A 64 -11.97 5.66 23.31
CA ARG A 64 -11.84 4.69 24.40
C ARG A 64 -11.67 5.38 25.74
N TYR A 65 -12.56 5.10 26.66
CA TYR A 65 -12.58 5.66 28.01
C TYR A 65 -12.32 4.57 29.03
N LYS A 66 -11.51 4.90 30.04
CA LYS A 66 -11.19 3.97 31.13
C LYS A 66 -12.43 3.50 31.91
N ASN A 67 -13.47 4.32 31.99
CA ASN A 67 -14.72 4.04 32.70
C ASN A 67 -15.84 5.03 32.28
N LYS A 68 -17.05 4.82 32.84
CA LYS A 68 -18.23 5.68 32.59
C LYS A 68 -18.05 7.13 33.03
N GLN A 69 -17.28 7.37 34.09
CA GLN A 69 -17.04 8.72 34.60
C GLN A 69 -16.18 9.52 33.61
N ALA A 70 -15.15 8.91 33.02
CA ALA A 70 -14.32 9.55 32.00
C ALA A 70 -15.11 9.93 30.73
N LEU A 71 -16.02 9.05 30.26
CA LEU A 71 -16.92 9.39 29.15
C LEU A 71 -17.85 10.56 29.50
N LYS A 72 -18.36 10.60 30.74
CA LYS A 72 -19.22 11.70 31.20
C LYS A 72 -18.45 13.02 31.26
N GLU A 73 -17.25 13.00 31.84
CA GLU A 73 -16.37 14.17 31.93
C GLU A 73 -16.00 14.71 30.55
N HIS A 74 -15.68 13.82 29.60
CA HIS A 74 -15.46 14.18 28.21
C HIS A 74 -16.66 14.93 27.59
N GLY A 75 -17.87 14.36 27.72
CA GLY A 75 -19.10 14.96 27.20
C GLY A 75 -19.51 16.26 27.89
N GLU A 76 -19.00 16.53 29.09
CA GLU A 76 -19.24 17.74 29.86
C GLU A 76 -18.13 18.80 29.72
N SER A 77 -17.02 18.46 29.04
CA SER A 77 -15.86 19.33 28.86
C SER A 77 -16.21 20.63 28.12
N ALA A 78 -15.50 21.70 28.46
CA ALA A 78 -15.69 23.00 27.81
C ALA A 78 -15.36 22.94 26.31
N ALA A 79 -14.35 22.16 25.91
CA ALA A 79 -13.97 21.98 24.52
C ALA A 79 -15.04 21.23 23.74
N PHE A 80 -15.59 20.13 24.28
CA PHE A 80 -16.64 19.38 23.60
C PHE A 80 -17.94 20.18 23.48
N LYS A 81 -18.33 20.92 24.52
CA LYS A 81 -19.50 21.82 24.46
C LYS A 81 -19.32 22.95 23.43
N ARG A 82 -18.11 23.50 23.29
CA ARG A 82 -17.79 24.49 22.23
C ARG A 82 -17.93 23.85 20.85
N PHE A 83 -17.31 22.69 20.63
CA PHE A 83 -17.46 21.93 19.39
C PHE A 83 -18.93 21.71 19.02
N GLN A 84 -19.75 21.21 19.96
CA GLN A 84 -21.19 21.00 19.73
C GLN A 84 -21.92 22.28 19.35
N LYS A 85 -21.62 23.39 20.05
CA LYS A 85 -22.21 24.70 19.77
C LYS A 85 -21.81 25.19 18.38
N ASP A 86 -20.52 25.15 18.03
CA ASP A 86 -20.02 25.67 16.75
C ASP A 86 -20.55 24.86 15.57
N VAL A 87 -20.71 23.55 15.73
CA VAL A 87 -21.34 22.67 14.73
C VAL A 87 -22.83 22.99 14.56
N ALA A 88 -23.53 23.26 15.66
CA ALA A 88 -24.97 23.58 15.64
C ALA A 88 -25.25 24.96 15.05
N ASP A 89 -24.56 26.00 15.53
CA ASP A 89 -24.74 27.39 15.10
C ASP A 89 -24.48 27.59 13.61
N GLN A 90 -23.55 26.81 13.07
CA GLN A 90 -23.17 26.86 11.66
C GLN A 90 -23.92 25.82 10.82
N GLU A 91 -24.85 25.08 11.44
CA GLU A 91 -25.66 24.02 10.85
C GLU A 91 -24.85 23.03 9.98
N LEU A 92 -23.70 22.58 10.48
CA LEU A 92 -22.73 21.84 9.65
C LEU A 92 -23.14 20.40 9.35
N MET A 93 -24.12 19.85 10.05
CA MET A 93 -24.46 18.42 10.05
C MET A 93 -25.83 18.14 9.45
N LEU A 94 -25.99 16.96 8.83
CA LEU A 94 -27.29 16.45 8.37
C LEU A 94 -28.20 16.01 9.53
N GLY A 95 -27.62 15.78 10.70
CA GLY A 95 -28.31 15.35 11.90
C GLY A 95 -27.33 15.11 13.04
N PRO A 96 -27.82 14.70 14.22
CA PRO A 96 -26.96 14.40 15.35
C PRO A 96 -26.01 13.23 15.03
N PRO A 97 -24.81 13.19 15.64
CA PRO A 97 -23.91 12.04 15.54
C PRO A 97 -24.60 10.74 16.01
N THR A 98 -24.34 9.64 15.33
CA THR A 98 -24.79 8.31 15.75
C THR A 98 -23.72 7.67 16.63
N ILE A 99 -24.07 7.21 17.82
CA ILE A 99 -23.13 6.65 18.79
C ILE A 99 -23.26 5.13 18.84
N HIS A 100 -22.17 4.42 18.57
CA HIS A 100 -22.10 2.97 18.61
C HIS A 100 -21.18 2.51 19.76
N PRO A 101 -21.71 2.02 20.88
CA PRO A 101 -20.89 1.40 21.90
C PRO A 101 -20.31 0.07 21.36
N VAL A 102 -19.02 -0.14 21.55
CA VAL A 102 -18.30 -1.33 21.09
C VAL A 102 -17.81 -2.13 22.30
N MET A 103 -18.06 -3.44 22.30
CA MET A 103 -17.48 -4.32 23.31
C MET A 103 -16.01 -4.63 22.94
N PRO A 104 -15.05 -4.47 23.87
CA PRO A 104 -13.67 -4.84 23.60
C PRO A 104 -13.56 -6.34 23.31
N SER A 105 -12.79 -6.68 22.28
CA SER A 105 -12.57 -8.09 21.93
C SER A 105 -11.74 -8.79 23.02
N PRO A 106 -11.92 -10.11 23.25
CA PRO A 106 -11.11 -10.85 24.24
C PRO A 106 -9.60 -10.77 23.99
N SER A 107 -9.18 -10.56 22.73
CA SER A 107 -7.80 -10.46 22.27
C SER A 107 -7.10 -9.13 22.62
N GLU A 108 -7.85 -8.05 22.86
CA GLU A 108 -7.26 -6.74 23.17
C GLU A 108 -6.78 -6.60 24.62
N ARG A 109 -7.12 -7.56 25.50
CA ARG A 109 -6.72 -7.55 26.92
C ARG A 109 -5.23 -7.78 27.18
N ARG A 110 -4.38 -7.99 26.17
CA ARG A 110 -2.98 -8.43 26.34
C ARG A 110 -1.89 -7.56 25.71
N ILE A 111 -2.20 -6.41 25.11
CA ILE A 111 -1.18 -5.64 24.40
C ILE A 111 -1.18 -4.18 24.89
N GLY A 112 -0.30 -3.89 25.85
CA GLY A 112 0.07 -2.53 26.21
C GLY A 112 1.04 -1.97 25.18
N VAL A 113 0.53 -1.28 24.17
CA VAL A 113 1.36 -0.52 23.21
C VAL A 113 1.32 0.95 23.60
N LYS A 114 2.50 1.49 23.93
CA LYS A 114 2.74 2.93 24.08
C LYS A 114 2.83 3.59 22.70
N ARG A 115 2.05 4.66 22.55
CA ARG A 115 2.11 5.82 21.63
C ARG A 115 3.13 5.80 20.47
N SER A 116 2.62 6.03 19.26
CA SER A 116 3.11 7.12 18.41
C SER A 116 1.90 7.80 17.73
N LEU A 117 1.84 9.13 17.83
CA LEU A 117 0.88 9.97 17.11
C LEU A 117 1.56 10.42 15.83
N GLN A 118 1.13 9.95 14.66
CA GLN A 118 1.59 10.58 13.42
C GLN A 118 0.63 10.46 12.21
N LYS A 119 0.39 11.65 11.65
CA LYS A 119 0.04 12.04 10.26
C LYS A 119 -1.38 11.78 9.75
N VAL A 120 -2.15 12.86 9.78
CA VAL A 120 -3.23 13.15 8.82
C VAL A 120 -2.60 13.20 7.42
N HIS A 121 -3.09 12.36 6.50
CA HIS A 121 -2.76 12.45 5.08
C HIS A 121 -3.57 13.60 4.48
N ASP A 122 -2.90 14.64 3.99
CA ASP A 122 -3.51 15.65 3.14
C ASP A 122 -3.71 15.03 1.74
N SER A 123 -4.95 14.67 1.43
CA SER A 123 -5.36 14.18 0.12
C SER A 123 -6.08 15.26 -0.68
N THR A 124 -5.49 16.44 -0.81
CA THR A 124 -5.92 17.45 -1.78
C THR A 124 -5.35 17.14 -3.17
N ARG A 125 -5.80 16.03 -3.78
CA ARG A 125 -5.80 15.88 -5.24
C ARG A 125 -7.24 15.66 -5.69
N ARG A 126 -7.85 16.73 -6.22
CA ARG A 126 -9.08 16.60 -7.02
C ARG A 126 -8.70 15.86 -8.30
N PHE A 127 -9.13 14.62 -8.42
CA PHE A 127 -9.12 13.93 -9.70
C PHE A 127 -10.21 14.56 -10.58
N PRO A 128 -9.94 14.88 -11.86
CA PRO A 128 -10.97 15.39 -12.77
C PRO A 128 -12.09 14.35 -12.95
N ASP A 129 -13.32 14.83 -13.15
CA ASP A 129 -14.50 14.01 -13.40
C ASP A 129 -14.23 13.03 -14.56
N GLU A 130 -14.17 11.73 -14.25
CA GLU A 130 -14.07 10.68 -15.24
C GLU A 130 -15.38 10.60 -16.03
N ASN A 131 -15.31 11.01 -17.30
CA ASN A 131 -16.18 10.47 -18.35
C ASN A 131 -16.09 8.94 -18.30
N THR A 132 -17.01 8.30 -17.58
CA THR A 132 -16.88 6.89 -17.23
C THR A 132 -17.25 6.04 -18.45
N VAL A 133 -16.26 5.72 -19.27
CA VAL A 133 -16.36 4.57 -20.17
C VAL A 133 -16.59 3.36 -19.27
N LYS A 134 -17.80 2.80 -19.28
CA LYS A 134 -18.11 1.56 -18.56
C LYS A 134 -17.35 0.42 -19.22
N MET A 135 -16.08 0.26 -18.87
CA MET A 135 -15.30 -0.90 -19.27
C MET A 135 -15.79 -2.11 -18.48
N ALA A 136 -16.08 -3.20 -19.18
CA ALA A 136 -16.33 -4.48 -18.54
C ALA A 136 -15.06 -4.91 -17.77
N PRO A 137 -15.19 -5.49 -16.57
CA PRO A 137 -14.04 -5.99 -15.84
C PRO A 137 -13.31 -7.08 -16.65
N VAL A 138 -11.99 -6.97 -16.72
CA VAL A 138 -11.13 -7.98 -17.36
C VAL A 138 -10.70 -9.02 -16.31
N PRO A 139 -10.70 -10.33 -16.62
CA PRO A 139 -10.24 -11.35 -15.69
C PRO A 139 -8.80 -11.14 -15.21
N LEU A 140 -8.53 -11.54 -13.96
CA LEU A 140 -7.17 -11.53 -13.40
C LEU A 140 -6.35 -12.68 -13.99
N THR A 141 -5.07 -12.43 -14.23
CA THR A 141 -4.09 -13.49 -14.51
C THR A 141 -3.45 -13.94 -13.20
N ILE A 142 -3.70 -15.19 -12.81
CA ILE A 142 -3.09 -15.80 -11.61
C ILE A 142 -2.17 -16.94 -12.05
N ILE A 143 -0.90 -16.89 -11.65
CA ILE A 143 0.09 -17.94 -11.93
C ILE A 143 0.47 -18.60 -10.61
N LYS A 144 0.02 -19.84 -10.41
CA LYS A 144 0.26 -20.56 -9.16
C LYS A 144 1.68 -21.12 -9.14
N GLY A 145 2.38 -20.89 -8.03
CA GLY A 145 3.71 -21.47 -7.83
C GLY A 145 4.81 -20.86 -8.70
N ALA A 146 4.68 -19.58 -9.11
CA ALA A 146 5.74 -18.78 -9.74
C ALA A 146 6.97 -18.57 -8.84
N GLY A 147 7.22 -19.41 -7.83
CA GLY A 147 8.27 -19.21 -6.84
C GLY A 147 9.66 -19.53 -7.38
N GLN A 148 10.66 -18.89 -6.79
CA GLN A 148 12.09 -19.04 -7.11
C GLN A 148 12.70 -20.43 -6.88
N GLN A 149 11.99 -21.35 -6.21
CA GLN A 149 12.57 -22.56 -5.59
C GLN A 149 13.12 -23.59 -6.61
N HIS A 150 12.81 -23.45 -7.90
CA HIS A 150 13.14 -24.44 -8.94
C HIS A 150 13.65 -23.81 -10.24
N ILE A 151 14.42 -22.72 -10.16
CA ILE A 151 15.03 -22.10 -11.35
C ILE A 151 16.46 -22.64 -11.52
N PRO A 152 16.71 -23.65 -12.37
CA PRO A 152 18.07 -24.17 -12.57
C PRO A 152 18.93 -23.15 -13.33
N ILE A 153 20.19 -22.99 -12.92
CA ILE A 153 21.18 -22.28 -13.74
C ILE A 153 21.76 -23.30 -14.72
N PRO A 154 21.73 -23.05 -16.04
CA PRO A 154 22.30 -23.96 -17.04
C PRO A 154 23.79 -24.21 -16.82
N ASP A 155 24.27 -25.38 -17.26
CA ASP A 155 25.69 -25.72 -17.19
C ASP A 155 26.56 -24.68 -17.92
N GLY A 156 27.65 -24.25 -17.28
CA GLY A 156 28.55 -23.23 -17.82
C GLY A 156 28.09 -21.78 -17.62
N GLU A 157 26.87 -21.55 -17.11
CA GLU A 157 26.36 -20.22 -16.79
C GLU A 157 26.49 -19.92 -15.28
N SER A 158 26.62 -18.63 -14.96
CA SER A 158 26.58 -18.14 -13.57
C SER A 158 25.22 -17.57 -13.19
N ALA A 159 24.34 -17.33 -14.17
CA ALA A 159 23.07 -16.67 -13.94
C ALA A 159 22.00 -17.04 -14.98
N ILE A 160 20.74 -16.86 -14.61
CA ILE A 160 19.58 -17.05 -15.49
C ILE A 160 18.47 -16.06 -15.14
N VAL A 161 17.72 -15.64 -16.15
CA VAL A 161 16.39 -15.01 -15.98
C VAL A 161 15.30 -16.04 -16.26
N ALA A 162 14.24 -16.01 -15.46
CA ALA A 162 13.08 -16.88 -15.57
C ALA A 162 11.82 -16.02 -15.65
N ASP A 163 11.46 -15.62 -16.87
CA ASP A 163 10.26 -14.82 -17.17
C ASP A 163 9.00 -15.67 -16.93
N PHE A 164 8.07 -15.20 -16.11
CA PHE A 164 6.83 -15.94 -15.84
C PHE A 164 5.56 -15.24 -16.29
N HIS A 165 5.59 -13.93 -16.49
CA HIS A 165 4.43 -13.20 -17.00
C HIS A 165 4.90 -12.03 -17.87
N SER A 166 4.20 -11.82 -18.99
CA SER A 166 4.39 -10.67 -19.86
C SER A 166 3.04 -10.18 -20.32
N ILE A 167 2.88 -8.86 -20.40
CA ILE A 167 1.78 -8.22 -21.11
C ILE A 167 2.35 -7.23 -22.11
N GLN A 168 1.68 -7.06 -23.23
CA GLN A 168 1.81 -5.85 -24.02
C GLN A 168 0.82 -4.83 -23.47
N THR A 169 1.31 -3.64 -23.12
CA THR A 169 0.46 -2.58 -22.56
C THR A 169 -0.65 -2.21 -23.54
N GLN A 170 -1.83 -1.93 -22.99
CA GLN A 170 -2.96 -1.36 -23.72
C GLN A 170 -3.05 0.16 -23.52
N THR A 171 -2.14 0.74 -22.73
CA THR A 171 -2.04 2.19 -22.56
C THR A 171 -1.69 2.82 -23.91
N GLN A 172 -2.62 3.59 -24.46
CA GLN A 172 -2.45 4.27 -25.74
C GLN A 172 -1.68 5.58 -25.55
N GLU A 173 -0.35 5.49 -25.42
CA GLU A 173 0.51 6.67 -25.46
C GLU A 173 1.66 6.43 -26.43
N GLY A 174 1.45 6.80 -27.70
CA GLY A 174 2.46 7.25 -28.70
C GLY A 174 3.69 6.39 -29.03
N VAL A 175 3.96 5.33 -28.29
CA VAL A 175 5.11 4.46 -28.39
C VAL A 175 4.57 3.11 -28.82
N GLY A 176 5.32 2.40 -29.66
CA GLY A 176 4.94 1.08 -30.16
C GLY A 176 4.66 0.04 -29.05
N PRO A 177 4.53 -1.25 -29.40
CA PRO A 177 4.25 -2.30 -28.41
C PRO A 177 5.23 -2.23 -27.23
N THR A 178 4.75 -1.79 -26.07
CA THR A 178 5.55 -1.74 -24.84
C THR A 178 5.16 -2.94 -23.98
N TYR A 179 6.16 -3.67 -23.50
CA TYR A 179 5.95 -4.85 -22.68
C TYR A 179 6.08 -4.51 -21.21
N LEU A 180 5.40 -5.27 -20.35
CA LEU A 180 5.74 -5.40 -18.95
C LEU A 180 5.92 -6.88 -18.68
N THR A 181 7.17 -7.30 -18.56
CA THR A 181 7.56 -8.67 -18.25
C THR A 181 8.08 -8.75 -16.84
N SER A 182 7.73 -9.80 -16.11
CA SER A 182 8.20 -10.05 -14.76
C SER A 182 8.74 -11.46 -14.62
N GLY A 183 9.72 -11.61 -13.74
CA GLY A 183 10.45 -12.85 -13.58
C GLY A 183 11.35 -12.85 -12.35
N PHE A 184 12.17 -13.90 -12.28
CA PHE A 184 13.24 -14.00 -11.30
C PHE A 184 14.59 -14.05 -12.01
N TYR A 185 15.55 -13.32 -11.44
CA TYR A 185 16.95 -13.43 -11.78
C TYR A 185 17.64 -14.24 -10.68
N ARG A 186 18.28 -15.35 -11.05
CA ARG A 186 19.07 -16.16 -10.14
C ARG A 186 20.54 -16.12 -10.58
N ILE A 187 21.45 -15.95 -9.64
CA ILE A 187 22.90 -15.94 -9.86
C ILE A 187 23.60 -16.85 -8.84
N GLN A 188 24.73 -17.43 -9.23
CA GLN A 188 25.63 -18.22 -8.40
C GLN A 188 27.08 -17.77 -8.62
N PRO A 189 28.03 -18.20 -7.77
CA PRO A 189 29.45 -17.95 -8.00
C PRO A 189 29.89 -18.50 -9.36
N GLY A 190 30.61 -17.69 -10.13
CA GLY A 190 31.03 -18.05 -11.48
C GLY A 190 31.45 -16.82 -12.29
N PRO A 191 31.56 -16.96 -13.62
CA PRO A 191 31.94 -15.87 -14.51
C PRO A 191 31.01 -14.66 -14.37
N THR A 192 31.58 -13.47 -14.47
CA THR A 192 30.79 -12.23 -14.50
C THR A 192 29.89 -12.19 -15.73
N ARG A 193 28.61 -11.91 -15.52
CA ARG A 193 27.62 -11.72 -16.59
C ARG A 193 27.60 -10.27 -17.03
N ASN A 194 28.05 -10.00 -18.25
CA ASN A 194 28.05 -8.65 -18.82
C ASN A 194 26.74 -8.35 -19.58
N ILE A 195 26.12 -7.19 -19.30
CA ILE A 195 25.05 -6.61 -20.11
C ILE A 195 25.61 -5.37 -20.84
N PRO A 196 25.94 -5.47 -22.15
CA PRO A 196 26.70 -4.44 -22.85
C PRO A 196 26.02 -3.07 -22.91
N THR A 197 24.71 -3.04 -23.15
CA THR A 197 23.86 -1.84 -23.09
C THR A 197 22.40 -2.27 -22.88
N TYR A 198 21.72 -1.69 -21.89
CA TYR A 198 20.28 -1.87 -21.70
C TYR A 198 19.51 -1.14 -22.80
N THR A 199 18.68 -1.86 -23.55
CA THR A 199 17.74 -1.30 -24.55
C THR A 199 16.31 -1.24 -24.03
N TYR A 200 16.13 -1.49 -22.75
CA TYR A 200 14.86 -1.55 -22.02
C TYR A 200 15.10 -1.10 -20.57
N GLU A 201 14.07 -0.61 -19.90
CA GLU A 201 14.07 -0.35 -18.47
C GLU A 201 13.91 -1.66 -17.69
N GLU A 202 14.69 -1.81 -16.63
CA GLU A 202 14.57 -2.93 -15.72
C GLU A 202 14.64 -2.48 -14.26
N THR A 203 13.85 -3.10 -13.40
CA THR A 203 14.00 -3.00 -11.97
C THR A 203 14.23 -4.38 -11.37
N LYS A 204 15.07 -4.45 -10.33
CA LYS A 204 15.31 -5.65 -9.53
C LYS A 204 15.08 -5.38 -8.05
N TYR A 205 14.47 -6.33 -7.36
CA TYR A 205 14.36 -6.37 -5.91
C TYR A 205 14.97 -7.67 -5.37
N VAL A 206 16.02 -7.56 -4.57
CA VAL A 206 16.78 -8.73 -4.09
C VAL A 206 16.02 -9.42 -2.97
N LEU A 207 15.76 -10.71 -3.15
CA LEU A 207 15.00 -11.53 -2.20
C LEU A 207 15.87 -12.26 -1.21
N ASN A 208 17.05 -12.71 -1.64
CA ASN A 208 18.00 -13.46 -0.83
C ASN A 208 19.39 -13.47 -1.47
N GLY A 209 20.37 -13.84 -0.64
CA GLY A 209 21.77 -13.93 -1.05
C GLY A 209 22.37 -12.55 -1.30
N GLN A 210 23.33 -12.50 -2.21
CA GLN A 210 24.10 -11.31 -2.54
C GLN A 210 24.33 -11.22 -4.05
N ILE A 211 24.16 -10.04 -4.62
CA ILE A 211 24.37 -9.76 -6.04
C ILE A 211 25.25 -8.52 -6.16
N ASP A 212 26.41 -8.66 -6.82
CA ASP A 212 27.30 -7.55 -7.13
C ASP A 212 26.95 -7.00 -8.49
N VAL A 213 26.76 -5.68 -8.55
CA VAL A 213 26.44 -4.95 -9.77
C VAL A 213 27.51 -3.89 -9.98
N LEU A 214 28.39 -4.10 -10.96
CA LEU A 214 29.28 -3.04 -11.44
C LEU A 214 28.48 -2.13 -12.35
N ASP A 215 28.27 -0.88 -11.93
CA ASP A 215 27.77 0.20 -12.77
C ASP A 215 28.94 0.77 -13.57
N GLU A 216 29.00 0.49 -14.88
CA GLU A 216 30.13 0.94 -15.71
C GLU A 216 30.15 2.47 -15.90
N ALA A 217 29.02 3.16 -15.71
CA ALA A 217 28.98 4.61 -15.85
C ALA A 217 29.74 5.31 -14.71
N THR A 218 29.74 4.73 -13.52
CA THR A 218 30.40 5.27 -12.33
C THR A 218 31.67 4.51 -11.94
N GLY A 219 31.84 3.28 -12.44
CA GLY A 219 32.90 2.36 -12.03
C GLY A 219 32.68 1.75 -10.64
N VAL A 220 31.52 2.01 -10.00
CA VAL A 220 31.23 1.53 -8.65
C VAL A 220 30.60 0.14 -8.71
N THR A 221 31.10 -0.76 -7.86
CA THR A 221 30.44 -2.04 -7.61
C THR A 221 29.51 -1.90 -6.41
N HIS A 222 28.22 -2.09 -6.65
CA HIS A 222 27.20 -2.11 -5.62
C HIS A 222 26.99 -3.55 -5.11
N HIS A 223 27.11 -3.72 -3.80
CA HIS A 223 26.91 -5.01 -3.12
C HIS A 223 25.46 -5.11 -2.64
N LEU A 224 24.56 -5.65 -3.47
CA LEU A 224 23.13 -5.73 -3.17
C LEU A 224 22.81 -6.99 -2.36
N VAL A 225 21.97 -6.85 -1.33
CA VAL A 225 21.51 -7.92 -0.43
C VAL A 225 19.98 -7.90 -0.30
N ALA A 226 19.41 -8.89 0.40
CA ALA A 226 17.97 -9.01 0.58
C ALA A 226 17.33 -7.71 1.10
N GLY A 227 16.31 -7.22 0.40
CA GLY A 227 15.63 -5.97 0.69
C GLY A 227 16.05 -4.79 -0.20
N ASP A 228 17.19 -4.90 -0.89
CA ASP A 228 17.69 -3.86 -1.78
C ASP A 228 16.94 -3.83 -3.12
N TRP A 229 16.87 -2.63 -3.68
CA TRP A 229 16.20 -2.33 -4.94
C TRP A 229 17.16 -1.62 -5.88
N ALA A 230 17.14 -2.01 -7.15
CA ALA A 230 17.93 -1.39 -8.21
C ALA A 230 17.07 -1.09 -9.44
N PHE A 231 17.45 -0.05 -10.16
CA PHE A 231 16.83 0.35 -11.42
C PHE A 231 17.91 0.57 -12.48
N PHE A 232 17.64 0.05 -13.68
CA PHE A 232 18.52 0.08 -14.83
C PHE A 232 17.77 0.80 -15.96
N PRO A 233 17.99 2.12 -16.14
CA PRO A 233 17.41 2.84 -17.26
C PRO A 233 18.01 2.39 -18.61
N VAL A 234 17.30 2.69 -19.69
CA VAL A 234 17.83 2.53 -21.06
C VAL A 234 19.17 3.27 -21.18
N GLY A 235 20.16 2.61 -21.76
CA GLY A 235 21.52 3.12 -21.92
C GLY A 235 22.49 2.74 -20.81
N SER A 236 22.01 2.23 -19.66
CA SER A 236 22.88 1.69 -18.62
C SER A 236 23.72 0.51 -19.14
N LYS A 237 24.87 0.29 -18.50
CA LYS A 237 25.73 -0.88 -18.71
C LYS A 237 26.08 -1.45 -17.36
N ALA A 238 25.90 -2.75 -17.19
CA ALA A 238 26.11 -3.38 -15.91
C ALA A 238 26.75 -4.75 -16.04
N GLN A 239 27.61 -5.08 -15.10
CA GLN A 239 28.16 -6.42 -14.95
C GLN A 239 27.69 -7.03 -13.64
N PHE A 240 27.22 -8.27 -13.69
CA PHE A 240 26.67 -8.98 -12.56
C PHE A 240 27.60 -10.11 -12.12
N SER A 241 27.88 -10.18 -10.83
CA SER A 241 28.63 -11.28 -10.22
C SER A 241 28.08 -11.58 -8.84
N SER A 242 28.52 -12.68 -8.22
CA SER A 242 28.13 -13.03 -6.87
C SER A 242 29.18 -13.93 -6.24
N LYS A 243 29.38 -13.81 -4.92
CA LYS A 243 30.29 -14.69 -4.16
C LYS A 243 29.59 -15.87 -3.50
N SER A 244 28.29 -15.74 -3.22
CA SER A 244 27.49 -16.75 -2.50
C SER A 244 26.23 -17.18 -3.24
N GLY A 245 25.92 -16.54 -4.36
CA GLY A 245 24.66 -16.65 -5.06
C GLY A 245 23.58 -15.72 -4.51
N GLY A 246 22.53 -15.53 -5.29
CA GLY A 246 21.42 -14.66 -4.93
C GLY A 246 20.25 -14.79 -5.89
N THR A 247 19.09 -14.30 -5.44
CA THR A 247 17.88 -14.25 -6.27
C THR A 247 17.21 -12.89 -6.13
N ALA A 248 16.78 -12.32 -7.25
CA ALA A 248 16.00 -11.10 -7.30
C ALA A 248 14.71 -11.30 -8.12
N PHE A 249 13.62 -10.69 -7.68
CA PHE A 249 12.47 -10.44 -8.54
C PHE A 249 12.82 -9.29 -9.51
N PHE A 250 12.34 -9.33 -10.75
CA PHE A 250 12.46 -8.21 -11.67
C PHE A 250 11.16 -7.89 -12.41
N ALA A 251 11.06 -6.64 -12.84
CA ALA A 251 10.12 -6.20 -13.86
C ALA A 251 10.87 -5.42 -14.94
N VAL A 252 10.52 -5.63 -16.21
CA VAL A 252 11.30 -5.17 -17.36
C VAL A 252 10.41 -4.85 -18.56
N THR A 253 10.80 -3.86 -19.37
CA THR A 253 10.04 -3.38 -20.54
C THR A 253 10.39 -4.05 -21.87
N ARG A 254 10.71 -5.35 -21.83
CA ARG A 254 11.01 -6.18 -23.01
C ARG A 254 10.11 -7.42 -23.09
N PRO A 255 9.91 -8.02 -24.27
CA PRO A 255 9.22 -9.32 -24.40
C PRO A 255 9.91 -10.43 -23.59
N VAL A 256 9.26 -11.60 -23.49
CA VAL A 256 9.89 -12.81 -22.93
C VAL A 256 11.14 -13.18 -23.73
N ILE A 257 12.25 -13.41 -23.03
CA ILE A 257 13.51 -13.91 -23.64
C ILE A 257 13.89 -15.28 -23.09
N ASN A 258 13.45 -15.62 -21.88
CA ASN A 258 13.67 -16.94 -21.32
C ASN A 258 12.54 -17.32 -20.34
N THR A 259 11.73 -18.28 -20.73
CA THR A 259 10.56 -18.72 -19.95
C THR A 259 10.96 -19.42 -18.66
N HIS A 260 10.19 -19.21 -17.60
CA HIS A 260 10.39 -19.92 -16.34
C HIS A 260 10.10 -21.42 -16.51
N PRO A 261 11.09 -22.30 -16.36
CA PRO A 261 10.97 -23.72 -16.72
C PRO A 261 9.94 -24.48 -15.87
N GLY A 262 9.76 -24.09 -14.61
CA GLY A 262 8.79 -24.72 -13.70
C GLY A 262 7.31 -24.33 -13.88
N LEU A 263 6.94 -23.42 -14.78
CA LEU A 263 5.58 -22.82 -14.81
C LEU A 263 4.66 -23.30 -15.93
N VAL A 264 5.03 -24.40 -16.59
CA VAL A 264 4.21 -25.01 -17.63
C VAL A 264 2.83 -25.39 -17.07
N GLY A 265 1.76 -24.85 -17.65
CA GLY A 265 0.37 -25.17 -17.28
C GLY A 265 -0.10 -24.65 -15.91
N ARG A 266 0.60 -23.69 -15.31
CA ARG A 266 0.29 -23.16 -13.97
C ARG A 266 -0.66 -21.95 -13.94
N ALA A 267 -0.97 -21.38 -15.11
CA ALA A 267 -1.95 -20.33 -15.22
C ALA A 267 -3.33 -20.84 -14.78
N GLU A 268 -4.00 -20.09 -13.92
CA GLU A 268 -5.35 -20.40 -13.49
C GLU A 268 -6.32 -20.29 -14.65
N LYS A 269 -7.03 -21.39 -14.94
CA LYS A 269 -8.08 -21.39 -15.96
C LYS A 269 -9.32 -20.73 -15.38
N VAL A 270 -9.67 -19.56 -15.91
CA VAL A 270 -10.95 -18.93 -15.62
C VAL A 270 -12.02 -19.54 -16.53
N PRO A 271 -13.11 -20.10 -15.99
CA PRO A 271 -14.20 -20.64 -16.80
C PRO A 271 -14.71 -19.60 -17.81
N GLY A 272 -14.81 -19.99 -19.08
CA GLY A 272 -15.35 -19.12 -20.15
C GLY A 272 -14.36 -18.14 -20.79
N THR A 273 -13.06 -18.16 -20.42
CA THR A 273 -12.03 -17.30 -21.05
C THR A 273 -11.07 -18.15 -21.88
N GLN A 274 -10.83 -17.81 -23.15
CA GLN A 274 -9.76 -18.45 -23.94
C GLN A 274 -8.39 -17.94 -23.44
N SER A 275 -7.46 -18.84 -23.12
CA SER A 275 -6.08 -18.47 -22.79
C SER A 275 -5.45 -17.74 -23.97
N ARG A 276 -5.11 -16.46 -23.79
CA ARG A 276 -4.11 -15.78 -24.61
C ARG A 276 -2.77 -15.93 -23.88
N LEU A 277 -1.88 -16.74 -24.46
CA LEU A 277 -0.45 -16.71 -24.16
C LEU A 277 0.18 -15.56 -24.94
#